data_AF-A0A9W4WNJ5-F1
#
_entry.id   AF-A0A9W4WNJ5-F1
#
_cell.length_a   1.000
_cell.length_b   1.000
_cell.length_c   1.000
_cell.angle_alpha   90.00
_cell.angle_beta   90.00
_cell.angle_gamma   90.00
#
_symmetry.space_group_name_H-M   'P 1'
#
loop_
_entity.id
_entity.type
_entity.pdbx_description
1 polymer ?
#
loop_
_entity_poly.entity_id
_entity_poly.type
_entity_poly.pdbx_seq_one_letter_code
_entity_poly.pdbx_strand_id
1 'polypeptide(L)'
;MSVDKPNSEQAWFKSWIKTRNIRLEDSVPNITNTREQLLQSHKLLQDLRSKLNNLKEIRESANENEWKVNIESLENVKKTLESNFSSIDQQFIEKVKFKLSKTRRHKKLQSVRDERQRRRETLHKTIDEWRTEWIAKELALKRVKKVKKLRDLRRERLKREGHFFPEEDDEFFNRISTLNDAMKVEEARLNQERDAAAEHKRNEAMDAGMKERERERDPVYEYWHQAEFDLDNLVSIRRQWDAYIDETGSVGSSCIPPTFVNPSPPANYIWASCLMHGSP
;
A
#
# COMPACT_ATOMS: atom_id res chain seq x y z
N MET A 1 -55.47 -11.06 -48.86
CA MET A 1 -55.10 -11.60 -47.53
C MET A 1 -53.59 -11.71 -47.46
N SER A 2 -52.91 -10.80 -46.78
CA SER A 2 -51.53 -11.00 -46.33
C SER A 2 -51.48 -10.55 -44.88
N VAL A 3 -51.41 -11.52 -43.98
CA VAL A 3 -51.27 -11.32 -42.55
C VAL A 3 -49.80 -11.03 -42.30
N ASP A 4 -49.50 -9.81 -41.87
CA ASP A 4 -48.16 -9.41 -41.41
C ASP A 4 -47.75 -10.33 -40.25
N LYS A 5 -46.81 -11.24 -40.52
CA LYS A 5 -46.20 -12.06 -39.47
C LYS A 5 -45.29 -11.16 -38.63
N PRO A 6 -45.41 -11.15 -37.30
CA PRO A 6 -44.47 -10.42 -36.46
C PRO A 6 -43.08 -11.03 -36.62
N ASN A 7 -42.12 -10.17 -36.93
CA ASN A 7 -40.71 -10.52 -37.14
C ASN A 7 -40.16 -11.25 -35.90
N SER A 8 -40.01 -12.57 -36.02
CA SER A 8 -39.65 -13.50 -34.94
C SER A 8 -38.32 -13.14 -34.28
N GLU A 9 -37.41 -12.51 -35.02
CA GLU A 9 -36.11 -12.05 -34.53
C GLU A 9 -36.25 -10.91 -33.52
N GLN A 10 -37.21 -9.99 -33.72
CA GLN A 10 -37.45 -8.90 -32.78
C GLN A 10 -38.09 -9.41 -31.47
N ALA A 11 -38.96 -10.43 -31.56
CA ALA A 11 -39.57 -11.05 -30.39
C ALA A 11 -38.54 -11.83 -29.55
N TRP A 12 -37.65 -12.57 -30.22
CA TRP A 12 -36.55 -13.28 -29.57
C TRP A 12 -35.59 -12.30 -28.87
N PHE A 13 -35.18 -11.23 -29.57
CA PHE A 13 -34.25 -10.24 -29.02
C PHE A 13 -34.81 -9.53 -27.79
N LYS A 14 -36.09 -9.12 -27.82
CA LYS A 14 -36.76 -8.51 -26.66
C LYS A 14 -36.87 -9.47 -25.48
N SER A 15 -37.16 -10.75 -25.74
CA SER A 15 -37.20 -11.78 -24.70
C SER A 15 -35.80 -12.00 -24.08
N TRP A 16 -34.76 -12.09 -24.91
CA TRP A 16 -33.37 -12.27 -24.49
C TRP A 16 -32.85 -11.14 -23.59
N ILE A 17 -33.16 -9.88 -23.94
CA ILE A 17 -32.84 -8.69 -23.13
C ILE A 17 -33.53 -8.77 -21.75
N LYS A 18 -34.81 -9.16 -21.73
CA LYS A 18 -35.63 -9.26 -20.51
C LYS A 18 -35.12 -10.35 -19.56
N THR A 19 -34.71 -11.51 -20.09
CA THR A 19 -34.21 -12.63 -19.28
C THR A 19 -32.85 -12.33 -18.61
N ARG A 20 -32.05 -11.45 -19.20
CA ARG A 20 -30.73 -11.08 -18.66
C ARG A 20 -30.74 -9.85 -17.75
N ASN A 21 -31.92 -9.29 -17.46
CA ASN A 21 -32.09 -8.09 -16.65
C ASN A 21 -31.17 -6.93 -17.12
N ILE A 22 -30.89 -6.88 -18.43
CA ILE A 22 -30.13 -5.80 -19.04
C ILE A 22 -31.12 -4.65 -19.17
N ARG A 23 -31.02 -3.69 -18.24
CA ARG A 23 -31.68 -2.39 -18.42
C ARG A 23 -31.09 -1.75 -19.68
N LEU A 24 -31.87 -1.73 -20.77
CA LEU A 24 -31.67 -0.72 -21.80
C LEU A 24 -31.96 0.61 -21.09
N GLU A 25 -30.91 1.26 -20.58
CA GLU A 25 -31.05 2.66 -20.17
C GLU A 25 -31.30 3.45 -21.44
N ASP A 26 -32.55 3.90 -21.60
CA ASP A 26 -32.92 4.89 -22.58
C ASP A 26 -32.07 6.14 -22.32
N SER A 27 -31.29 6.54 -23.33
CA SER A 27 -30.46 7.74 -23.33
C SER A 27 -29.29 7.75 -22.33
N VAL A 28 -28.28 6.91 -22.58
CA VAL A 28 -26.92 7.20 -22.09
C VAL A 28 -26.46 8.50 -22.76
N PRO A 29 -26.08 9.56 -22.03
CA PRO A 29 -25.49 10.75 -22.63
C PRO A 29 -24.32 10.32 -23.51
N ASN A 30 -24.41 10.62 -24.81
CA ASN A 30 -23.43 10.15 -25.78
C ASN A 30 -22.04 10.64 -25.34
N ILE A 31 -21.15 9.71 -24.96
CA ILE A 31 -19.84 10.01 -24.34
C ILE A 31 -19.01 10.92 -25.26
N THR A 32 -19.21 10.79 -26.57
CA THR A 32 -18.60 11.65 -27.58
C THR A 32 -19.12 13.09 -27.49
N ASN A 33 -20.43 13.27 -27.31
CA ASN A 33 -21.07 14.58 -27.20
C ASN A 33 -20.61 15.33 -25.94
N THR A 34 -20.63 14.68 -24.76
CA THR A 34 -20.13 15.32 -23.53
C THR A 34 -18.64 15.66 -23.60
N ARG A 35 -17.84 14.82 -24.26
CA ARG A 35 -16.42 15.08 -24.53
C ARG A 35 -16.24 16.27 -25.48
N GLU A 36 -17.02 16.34 -26.55
CA GLU A 36 -17.00 17.45 -27.51
C GLU A 36 -17.44 18.76 -26.85
N GLN A 37 -18.49 18.74 -26.03
CA GLN A 37 -18.95 19.89 -25.24
C GLN A 37 -17.87 20.38 -24.27
N LEU A 38 -17.16 19.47 -23.59
CA LEU A 38 -16.03 19.83 -22.72
C LEU A 38 -14.87 20.46 -23.51
N LEU A 39 -14.55 19.93 -24.69
CA LEU A 39 -13.50 20.49 -25.55
C LEU A 39 -13.90 21.87 -26.11
N GLN A 40 -15.15 22.03 -26.52
CA GLN A 40 -15.69 23.32 -26.97
C GLN A 40 -15.70 24.34 -25.84
N SER A 41 -16.12 23.95 -24.64
CA SER A 41 -16.09 24.79 -23.44
C SER A 41 -14.66 25.22 -23.09
N HIS A 42 -13.68 24.33 -23.24
CA HIS A 42 -12.27 24.68 -23.07
C HIS A 42 -11.81 25.73 -24.11
N LYS A 43 -12.17 25.56 -25.39
CA LYS A 43 -11.84 26.55 -26.43
C LYS A 43 -12.46 27.91 -26.15
N LEU A 44 -13.73 27.94 -25.73
CA LEU A 44 -14.41 29.18 -25.34
C LEU A 44 -13.77 29.85 -24.11
N LEU A 45 -13.30 29.07 -23.13
CA LEU A 45 -12.53 29.62 -22.01
C LEU A 45 -11.22 30.25 -22.45
N GLN A 46 -10.54 29.65 -23.44
CA GLN A 46 -9.31 30.20 -24.00
C GLN A 46 -9.60 31.51 -24.77
N ASP A 47 -10.68 31.54 -25.56
CA ASP A 47 -11.13 32.73 -26.27
C ASP A 47 -11.51 33.87 -25.31
N LEU A 48 -12.28 33.56 -24.25
CA LEU A 48 -12.64 34.53 -23.21
C LEU A 48 -11.38 35.11 -22.55
N ARG A 49 -10.37 34.28 -22.24
CA ARG A 49 -9.09 34.74 -21.69
C ARG A 49 -8.37 35.68 -22.65
N SER A 50 -8.30 35.34 -23.94
CA SER A 50 -7.67 36.19 -24.96
C SER A 50 -8.39 37.54 -25.09
N LYS A 51 -9.72 37.55 -25.13
CA LYS A 51 -10.51 38.79 -25.19
C LYS A 51 -10.36 39.66 -23.94
N LEU A 52 -10.26 39.05 -22.77
CA LEU A 52 -10.02 39.75 -21.51
C LEU A 52 -8.62 40.37 -21.47
N ASN A 53 -7.60 39.67 -21.99
CA ASN A 53 -6.26 40.24 -22.15
C ASN A 53 -6.25 41.41 -23.14
N ASN A 54 -6.94 41.28 -24.28
CA ASN A 54 -7.09 42.36 -25.26
C ASN A 54 -7.75 43.61 -24.63
N LEU A 55 -8.81 43.43 -23.86
CA LEU A 55 -9.45 44.54 -23.12
C LEU A 55 -8.52 45.21 -22.10
N LYS A 56 -7.58 44.48 -21.51
CA LYS A 56 -6.57 45.07 -20.62
C LYS A 56 -5.55 45.91 -21.38
N GLU A 57 -5.18 45.49 -22.58
CA GLU A 57 -4.21 46.19 -23.44
C GLU A 57 -4.79 47.50 -24.01
N ILE A 58 -6.06 47.48 -24.43
CA ILE A 58 -6.72 48.62 -25.09
C ILE A 58 -7.32 49.61 -24.04
N ARG A 59 -7.11 49.39 -22.74
CA ARG A 59 -7.64 50.21 -21.63
C ARG A 59 -7.28 51.68 -21.67
N GLU A 60 -6.12 52.03 -22.21
CA GLU A 60 -5.64 53.41 -22.21
C GLU A 60 -5.78 54.08 -23.59
N SER A 61 -6.11 53.31 -24.64
CA SER A 61 -6.06 53.78 -26.04
C SER A 61 -7.37 53.66 -26.83
N ALA A 62 -8.39 52.93 -26.37
CA ALA A 62 -9.61 52.73 -27.15
C ALA A 62 -10.62 53.87 -27.05
N ASN A 63 -11.36 54.04 -28.14
CA ASN A 63 -12.58 54.84 -28.15
C ASN A 63 -13.76 54.11 -27.47
N GLU A 64 -14.80 54.85 -27.09
CA GLU A 64 -15.94 54.30 -26.35
C GLU A 64 -16.74 53.24 -27.15
N ASN A 65 -16.72 53.34 -28.49
CA ASN A 65 -17.39 52.39 -29.36
C ASN A 65 -16.63 51.06 -29.43
N GLU A 66 -15.30 51.09 -29.48
CA GLU A 66 -14.41 49.92 -29.39
C GLU A 66 -14.56 49.22 -28.05
N TRP A 67 -14.70 49.98 -26.96
CA TRP A 67 -15.00 49.43 -25.64
C TRP A 67 -16.33 48.68 -25.60
N LYS A 68 -17.40 49.28 -26.14
CA LYS A 68 -18.73 48.64 -26.21
C LYS A 68 -18.72 47.36 -27.02
N VAL A 69 -18.11 47.36 -28.21
CA VAL A 69 -18.03 46.18 -29.09
C VAL A 69 -17.25 45.04 -28.43
N ASN A 70 -16.14 45.33 -27.76
CA ASN A 70 -15.35 44.28 -27.10
C ASN A 70 -16.04 43.70 -25.87
N ILE A 71 -16.77 44.52 -25.09
CA ILE A 71 -17.57 44.03 -23.96
C ILE A 71 -18.71 43.13 -24.44
N GLU A 72 -19.47 43.55 -25.46
CA GLU A 72 -20.56 42.75 -26.02
C GLU A 72 -20.06 41.41 -26.58
N SER A 73 -18.93 41.44 -27.27
CA SER A 73 -18.25 40.23 -27.77
C SER A 73 -17.82 39.27 -26.65
N LEU A 74 -17.39 39.80 -25.50
CA LEU A 74 -17.02 39.02 -24.32
C LEU A 74 -18.25 38.43 -23.62
N GLU A 75 -19.31 39.22 -23.47
CA GLU A 75 -20.59 38.75 -22.92
C GLU A 75 -21.20 37.63 -23.75
N ASN A 76 -21.10 37.69 -25.07
CA ASN A 76 -21.60 36.64 -25.97
C ASN A 76 -20.82 35.32 -25.80
N VAL A 77 -19.49 35.39 -25.65
CA VAL A 77 -18.67 34.19 -25.35
C VAL A 77 -19.02 33.62 -23.98
N LYS A 78 -19.22 34.48 -22.98
CA LYS A 78 -19.64 34.09 -21.64
C LYS A 78 -21.01 33.38 -21.64
N LYS A 79 -22.01 33.94 -22.32
CA LYS A 79 -23.35 33.34 -22.45
C LYS A 79 -23.29 31.96 -23.12
N THR A 80 -22.52 31.84 -24.21
CA THR A 80 -22.30 30.56 -24.89
C THR A 80 -21.65 29.53 -23.96
N LEU A 81 -20.69 29.95 -23.15
CA LEU A 81 -20.01 29.10 -22.18
C LEU A 81 -20.98 28.59 -21.09
N GLU A 82 -21.79 29.48 -20.52
CA GLU A 82 -22.76 29.15 -19.47
C GLU A 82 -23.85 28.19 -19.97
N SER A 83 -24.30 28.37 -21.22
CA SER A 83 -25.22 27.43 -21.88
C SER A 83 -24.60 26.04 -22.03
N ASN A 84 -23.31 25.95 -22.41
CA ASN A 84 -22.62 24.68 -22.56
C ASN A 84 -22.43 23.97 -21.21
N PHE A 85 -22.06 24.70 -20.14
CA PHE A 85 -21.93 24.10 -18.81
C PHE A 85 -23.27 23.64 -18.23
N SER A 86 -24.35 24.39 -18.49
CA SER A 86 -25.70 24.02 -18.02
C SER A 86 -26.22 22.75 -18.69
N SER A 87 -25.75 22.44 -19.91
CA SER A 87 -26.10 21.22 -20.63
C SER A 87 -25.33 19.98 -20.17
N ILE A 88 -24.24 20.13 -19.39
CA ILE A 88 -23.41 19.01 -18.98
C ILE A 88 -23.96 18.38 -17.70
N ASP A 89 -24.28 17.08 -17.78
CA ASP A 89 -24.73 16.33 -16.61
C ASP A 89 -23.59 16.12 -15.59
N GLN A 90 -23.73 16.77 -14.44
CA GLN A 90 -22.79 16.67 -13.33
C GLN A 90 -22.68 15.24 -12.77
N GLN A 91 -23.77 14.45 -12.78
CA GLN A 91 -23.75 13.06 -12.30
C GLN A 91 -22.91 12.18 -13.23
N PHE A 92 -22.99 12.41 -14.53
CA PHE A 92 -22.15 11.73 -15.52
C PHE A 92 -20.66 12.03 -15.31
N ILE A 93 -20.29 13.29 -15.03
CA ILE A 93 -18.90 13.67 -14.69
C ILE A 93 -18.39 12.87 -13.48
N GLU A 94 -19.16 12.79 -12.41
CA GLU A 94 -18.76 12.05 -11.20
C GLU A 94 -18.63 10.54 -11.47
N LYS A 95 -19.52 9.95 -12.28
CA LYS A 95 -19.39 8.55 -12.73
C LYS A 95 -18.08 8.33 -13.50
N VAL A 96 -17.69 9.25 -14.38
CA VAL A 96 -16.44 9.16 -15.16
C VAL A 96 -15.22 9.30 -14.24
N LYS A 97 -15.21 10.29 -13.33
CA LYS A 97 -14.14 10.46 -12.33
C LYS A 97 -13.94 9.20 -11.48
N PHE A 98 -15.04 8.62 -11.02
CA PHE A 98 -15.00 7.39 -10.23
C PHE A 98 -14.42 6.20 -11.02
N LYS A 99 -14.82 6.03 -12.29
CA LYS A 99 -14.24 5.00 -13.17
C LYS A 99 -12.73 5.22 -13.37
N LEU A 100 -12.29 6.45 -13.63
CA LEU A 100 -10.86 6.77 -13.78
C LEU A 100 -10.07 6.50 -12.49
N SER A 101 -10.63 6.85 -11.34
CA SER A 101 -10.03 6.55 -10.04
C SER A 101 -9.86 5.04 -9.81
N LYS A 102 -10.90 4.24 -10.12
CA LYS A 102 -10.82 2.77 -10.06
C LYS A 102 -9.72 2.22 -10.98
N THR A 103 -9.66 2.68 -12.23
CA THR A 103 -8.63 2.24 -13.19
C THR A 103 -7.22 2.59 -12.73
N ARG A 104 -7.01 3.79 -12.19
CA ARG A 104 -5.71 4.21 -11.62
C ARG A 104 -5.30 3.33 -10.44
N ARG A 105 -6.23 3.04 -9.52
CA ARG A 105 -5.98 2.14 -8.38
C ARG A 105 -5.62 0.73 -8.86
N HIS A 106 -6.34 0.20 -9.84
CA HIS A 106 -6.06 -1.13 -10.39
C HIS A 106 -4.67 -1.19 -11.04
N LYS A 107 -4.31 -0.20 -11.86
CA LYS A 107 -2.96 -0.10 -12.45
C LYS A 107 -1.87 -0.03 -11.38
N LYS A 108 -2.08 0.75 -10.32
CA LYS A 108 -1.13 0.85 -9.20
C LYS A 108 -0.99 -0.48 -8.44
N LEU A 109 -2.10 -1.19 -8.22
CA LEU A 109 -2.06 -2.51 -7.58
C LEU A 109 -1.34 -3.53 -8.47
N GLN A 110 -1.57 -3.48 -9.78
CA GLN A 110 -0.89 -4.34 -10.73
C GLN A 110 0.63 -4.08 -10.73
N SER A 111 1.05 -2.82 -10.81
CA SER A 111 2.48 -2.49 -10.78
C SER A 111 3.15 -2.94 -9.48
N VAL A 112 2.45 -2.86 -8.34
CA VAL A 112 2.95 -3.37 -7.04
C VAL A 112 3.07 -4.90 -7.05
N ARG A 113 2.11 -5.61 -7.65
CA ARG A 113 2.18 -7.08 -7.77
C ARG A 113 3.33 -7.51 -8.67
N ASP A 114 3.48 -6.87 -9.83
CA ASP A 114 4.55 -7.17 -10.78
C ASP A 114 5.92 -6.89 -10.15
N GLU A 115 6.06 -5.78 -9.43
CA GLU A 115 7.28 -5.44 -8.70
C GLU A 115 7.62 -6.46 -7.61
N ARG A 116 6.62 -6.89 -6.82
CA ARG A 116 6.83 -7.97 -5.83
C ARG A 116 7.23 -9.28 -6.49
N GLN A 117 6.67 -9.60 -7.66
CA GLN A 117 7.00 -10.80 -8.40
C GLN A 117 8.44 -10.76 -8.91
N ARG A 118 8.87 -9.65 -9.52
CA ARG A 118 10.26 -9.45 -9.94
C ARG A 118 11.23 -9.62 -8.77
N ARG A 119 10.93 -9.03 -7.61
CA ARG A 119 11.78 -9.18 -6.41
C ARG A 119 11.91 -10.63 -5.96
N ARG A 120 10.83 -11.42 -6.02
CA ARG A 120 10.89 -12.86 -5.73
C ARG A 120 11.75 -13.59 -6.76
N GLU A 121 11.57 -13.30 -8.03
CA GLU A 121 12.35 -13.92 -9.11
C GLU A 121 13.85 -13.60 -8.99
N THR A 122 14.20 -12.35 -8.67
CA THR A 122 15.61 -11.99 -8.40
C THR A 122 16.16 -12.72 -7.18
N LEU A 123 15.38 -12.81 -6.09
CA LEU A 123 15.81 -13.55 -4.90
C LEU A 123 16.01 -15.04 -5.21
N HIS A 124 15.08 -15.67 -5.93
CA HIS A 124 15.23 -17.07 -6.34
C HIS A 124 16.45 -17.28 -7.21
N LYS A 125 16.69 -16.39 -8.18
CA LYS A 125 17.88 -16.43 -9.02
C LYS A 125 19.17 -16.34 -8.18
N THR A 126 19.25 -15.40 -7.24
CA THR A 126 20.40 -15.27 -6.36
C THR A 126 20.58 -16.52 -5.49
N ILE A 127 19.50 -17.09 -4.95
CA ILE A 127 19.57 -18.33 -4.16
C ILE A 127 20.12 -19.49 -5.02
N ASP A 128 19.66 -19.62 -6.26
CA ASP A 128 20.13 -20.66 -7.16
C ASP A 128 21.59 -20.46 -7.56
N GLU A 129 22.01 -19.23 -7.86
CA GLU A 129 23.42 -18.87 -8.08
C GLU A 129 24.28 -19.30 -6.88
N TRP A 130 23.91 -18.91 -5.66
CA TRP A 130 24.59 -19.33 -4.43
C TRP A 130 24.66 -20.85 -4.26
N ARG A 131 23.57 -21.57 -4.56
CA ARG A 131 23.54 -23.03 -4.50
C ARG A 131 24.52 -23.65 -5.50
N THR A 132 24.56 -23.15 -6.73
CA THR A 132 25.49 -23.66 -7.75
C THR A 132 26.94 -23.42 -7.36
N GLU A 133 27.26 -22.23 -6.86
CA GLU A 133 28.60 -21.92 -6.36
C GLU A 133 29.00 -22.81 -5.18
N TRP A 134 28.08 -23.04 -4.25
CA TRP A 134 28.32 -23.89 -3.10
C TRP A 134 28.59 -25.34 -3.50
N ILE A 135 27.78 -25.91 -4.41
CA ILE A 135 27.99 -27.25 -4.96
C ILE A 135 29.35 -27.32 -5.68
N ALA A 136 29.69 -26.31 -6.48
CA ALA A 136 30.97 -26.27 -7.18
C ALA A 136 32.17 -26.25 -6.20
N LYS A 137 32.09 -25.45 -5.13
CA LYS A 137 33.09 -25.42 -4.05
C LYS A 137 33.21 -26.78 -3.37
N GLU A 138 32.10 -27.44 -3.05
CA GLU A 138 32.11 -28.76 -2.43
C GLU A 138 32.76 -29.82 -3.34
N LEU A 139 32.45 -29.80 -4.64
CA LEU A 139 33.07 -30.69 -5.62
C LEU A 139 34.56 -30.42 -5.79
N ALA A 140 34.98 -29.15 -5.82
CA ALA A 140 36.39 -28.77 -5.86
C ALA A 140 37.15 -29.29 -4.62
N LEU A 141 36.58 -29.13 -3.42
CA LEU A 141 37.14 -29.68 -2.19
C LEU A 141 37.27 -31.20 -2.24
N LYS A 142 36.25 -31.92 -2.75
CA LYS A 142 36.30 -33.38 -2.95
C LYS A 142 37.44 -33.77 -3.91
N ARG A 143 37.65 -33.02 -5.00
CA ARG A 143 38.76 -33.27 -5.94
C ARG A 143 40.12 -33.04 -5.29
N VAL A 144 40.30 -31.92 -4.58
CA VAL A 144 41.54 -31.61 -3.86
C VAL A 144 41.87 -32.69 -2.84
N LYS A 145 40.88 -33.18 -2.08
CA LYS A 145 41.06 -34.31 -1.13
C LYS A 145 41.57 -35.57 -1.84
N LYS A 146 40.99 -35.93 -3.00
CA LYS A 146 41.44 -37.09 -3.79
C LYS A 146 42.86 -36.91 -4.33
N VAL A 147 43.20 -35.71 -4.83
CA VAL A 147 44.54 -35.39 -5.34
C VAL A 147 45.58 -35.45 -4.22
N LYS A 148 45.27 -34.91 -3.03
CA LYS A 148 46.14 -35.03 -1.84
C LYS A 148 46.38 -36.50 -1.50
N LYS A 149 45.32 -37.30 -1.37
CA LYS A 149 45.45 -38.75 -1.11
C LYS A 149 46.32 -39.47 -2.15
N LEU A 150 46.18 -39.15 -3.44
CA LEU A 150 47.01 -39.71 -4.50
C LEU A 150 48.49 -39.29 -4.37
N ARG A 151 48.75 -38.03 -4.04
CA ARG A 151 50.10 -37.53 -3.78
C ARG A 151 50.72 -38.27 -2.61
N ASP A 152 49.99 -38.43 -1.52
CA ASP A 152 50.48 -39.07 -0.30
C ASP A 152 50.82 -40.56 -0.58
N LEU A 153 49.95 -41.28 -1.32
CA LEU A 153 50.24 -42.66 -1.77
C LEU A 153 51.48 -42.77 -2.68
N ARG A 154 51.72 -41.78 -3.55
CA ARG A 154 52.92 -41.75 -4.40
C ARG A 154 54.18 -41.49 -3.57
N ARG A 155 54.10 -40.59 -2.60
CA ARG A 155 55.21 -40.33 -1.67
C ARG A 155 55.54 -41.56 -0.84
N GLU A 156 54.55 -42.23 -0.27
CA GLU A 156 54.75 -43.47 0.49
C GLU A 156 55.36 -44.60 -0.36
N ARG A 157 55.09 -44.64 -1.67
CA ARG A 157 55.79 -45.55 -2.58
C ARG A 157 57.25 -45.16 -2.75
N LEU A 158 57.51 -43.88 -3.03
CA LEU A 158 58.85 -43.34 -3.23
C LEU A 158 59.72 -43.46 -1.97
N LYS A 159 59.14 -43.28 -0.77
CA LYS A 159 59.82 -43.55 0.52
C LYS A 159 60.26 -45.00 0.63
N ARG A 160 59.41 -45.96 0.24
CA ARG A 160 59.77 -47.38 0.19
C ARG A 160 60.86 -47.69 -0.83
N GLU A 161 60.96 -46.90 -1.90
CA GLU A 161 62.04 -46.95 -2.89
C GLU A 161 63.31 -46.21 -2.44
N GLY A 162 63.32 -45.60 -1.24
CA GLY A 162 64.47 -44.93 -0.65
C GLY A 162 64.54 -43.41 -0.89
N HIS A 163 63.51 -42.81 -1.50
CA HIS A 163 63.44 -41.36 -1.67
C HIS A 163 63.00 -40.64 -0.39
N PHE A 164 63.75 -39.60 -0.01
CA PHE A 164 63.48 -38.77 1.17
C PHE A 164 62.76 -37.46 0.77
N PHE A 165 61.76 -37.05 1.57
CA PHE A 165 60.99 -35.81 1.37
C PHE A 165 61.15 -34.89 2.59
N PRO A 166 61.96 -33.82 2.50
CA PRO A 166 62.26 -32.93 3.63
C PRO A 166 61.03 -32.24 4.27
N GLU A 167 59.97 -32.00 3.49
CA GLU A 167 58.78 -31.25 3.93
C GLU A 167 58.02 -31.84 5.14
N GLU A 168 58.23 -33.11 5.50
CA GLU A 168 57.58 -33.77 6.65
C GLU A 168 58.47 -33.80 7.91
N ASP A 169 59.80 -33.74 7.76
CA ASP A 169 60.77 -33.82 8.87
C ASP A 169 61.51 -32.50 9.13
N ASP A 170 61.24 -31.46 8.34
CA ASP A 170 61.79 -30.13 8.51
C ASP A 170 61.00 -29.34 9.58
N GLU A 171 61.67 -28.97 10.68
CA GLU A 171 61.11 -28.14 11.77
C GLU A 171 60.42 -26.86 11.25
N PHE A 172 60.93 -26.29 10.15
CA PHE A 172 60.37 -25.11 9.51
C PHE A 172 58.93 -25.31 9.00
N PHE A 173 58.64 -26.41 8.29
CA PHE A 173 57.30 -26.65 7.73
C PHE A 173 56.29 -27.00 8.83
N ASN A 174 56.72 -27.68 9.89
CA ASN A 174 55.92 -27.91 11.08
C ASN A 174 55.55 -26.59 11.77
N ARG A 175 56.48 -25.63 11.84
CA ARG A 175 56.23 -24.29 12.38
C ARG A 175 55.28 -23.46 11.50
N ILE A 176 55.41 -23.56 10.18
CA ILE A 176 54.48 -22.91 9.24
C ILE A 176 53.07 -23.53 9.34
N SER A 177 52.96 -24.86 9.46
CA SER A 177 51.67 -25.54 9.58
C SER A 177 50.95 -25.16 10.87
N THR A 178 51.66 -25.16 12.00
CA THR A 178 51.12 -24.76 13.31
C THR A 178 50.68 -23.29 13.31
N LEU A 179 51.45 -22.38 12.70
CA LEU A 179 51.05 -20.99 12.52
C LEU A 179 49.78 -20.87 11.65
N ASN A 180 49.70 -21.61 10.54
CA ASN A 180 48.54 -21.58 9.66
C ASN A 180 47.28 -22.13 10.35
N ASP A 181 47.41 -23.16 11.17
CA ASP A 181 46.29 -23.71 11.93
C ASP A 181 45.87 -22.78 13.07
N ALA A 182 46.82 -22.12 13.75
CA ALA A 182 46.52 -21.06 14.72
C ALA A 182 45.79 -19.88 14.06
N MET A 183 46.21 -19.45 12.86
CA MET A 183 45.53 -18.40 12.10
C MET A 183 44.09 -18.77 11.73
N LYS A 184 43.84 -20.02 11.29
CA LYS A 184 42.48 -20.47 10.99
C LYS A 184 41.58 -20.49 12.21
N VAL A 185 42.11 -20.90 13.36
CA VAL A 185 41.36 -20.90 14.64
C VAL A 185 41.00 -19.46 15.02
N GLU A 186 41.95 -18.54 14.90
CA GLU A 186 41.71 -17.13 15.20
C GLU A 186 40.70 -16.50 14.21
N GLU A 187 40.80 -16.80 12.92
CA GLU A 187 39.84 -16.35 11.92
C GLU A 187 38.43 -16.91 12.18
N ALA A 188 38.32 -18.18 12.59
CA ALA A 188 37.05 -18.78 12.97
C ALA A 188 36.45 -18.10 14.22
N ARG A 189 37.29 -17.77 15.21
CA ARG A 189 36.89 -17.02 16.41
C ARG A 189 36.36 -15.63 16.05
N LEU A 190 37.07 -14.88 15.21
CA LEU A 190 36.66 -13.56 14.75
C LEU A 190 35.36 -13.61 13.93
N ASN A 191 35.19 -14.62 13.08
CA ASN A 191 33.94 -14.81 12.34
C ASN A 191 32.77 -15.11 13.30
N GLN A 192 32.98 -15.98 14.29
CA GLN A 192 31.97 -16.29 15.31
C GLN A 192 31.60 -15.06 16.14
N GLU A 193 32.59 -14.25 16.55
CA GLU A 193 32.36 -13.00 17.27
C GLU A 193 31.58 -11.99 16.42
N ARG A 194 31.91 -11.86 15.13
CA ARG A 194 31.17 -11.01 14.20
C ARG A 194 29.72 -11.48 14.01
N ASP A 195 29.50 -12.79 13.90
CA ASP A 195 28.17 -13.37 13.76
C ASP A 195 27.35 -13.17 15.04
N ALA A 196 27.97 -13.35 16.22
CA ALA A 196 27.34 -13.08 17.52
C ALA A 196 27.01 -11.59 17.70
N ALA A 197 27.89 -10.68 17.28
CA ALA A 197 27.63 -9.24 17.32
C ALA A 197 26.47 -8.85 16.38
N ALA A 198 26.40 -9.46 15.20
CA ALA A 198 25.29 -9.25 14.27
C ALA A 198 23.95 -9.79 14.83
N GLU A 199 23.99 -10.93 15.53
CA GLU A 199 22.83 -11.49 16.23
C GLU A 199 22.39 -10.63 17.42
N HIS A 200 23.32 -10.17 18.25
CA HIS A 200 23.05 -9.22 19.33
C HIS A 200 22.36 -7.96 18.80
N LYS A 201 22.89 -7.36 17.73
CA LYS A 201 22.29 -6.18 17.10
C LYS A 201 20.89 -6.44 16.55
N ARG A 202 20.63 -7.64 16.01
CA ARG A 202 19.28 -8.05 15.57
C ARG A 202 18.31 -8.17 16.75
N ASN A 203 18.75 -8.76 17.85
CA ASN A 203 17.94 -8.91 19.06
C ASN A 203 17.64 -7.55 19.70
N GLU A 204 18.63 -6.67 19.77
CA GLU A 204 18.47 -5.30 20.25
C GLU A 204 17.48 -4.50 19.39
N ALA A 205 17.55 -4.62 18.06
CA ALA A 205 16.59 -3.97 17.17
C ALA A 205 15.15 -4.51 17.34
N MET A 206 15.00 -5.81 17.57
CA MET A 206 13.69 -6.42 17.87
C MET A 206 13.13 -5.93 19.20
N ASP A 207 13.96 -5.88 20.25
CA ASP A 207 13.58 -5.37 21.57
C ASP A 207 13.20 -3.88 21.52
N ALA A 208 13.98 -3.07 20.80
CA ALA A 208 13.68 -1.66 20.59
C ALA A 208 12.32 -1.45 19.88
N GLY A 209 12.04 -2.24 18.82
CA GLY A 209 10.77 -2.19 18.12
C GLY A 209 9.58 -2.77 18.91
N MET A 210 9.84 -3.60 19.92
CA MET A 210 8.81 -4.05 20.88
C MET A 210 8.48 -2.93 21.87
N LYS A 211 9.51 -2.32 22.48
CA LYS A 211 9.36 -1.18 23.40
C LYS A 211 8.76 0.06 22.74
N GLU A 212 9.00 0.27 21.44
CA GLU A 212 8.35 1.33 20.68
C GLU A 212 6.85 1.07 20.50
N ARG A 213 6.46 -0.16 20.16
CA ARG A 213 5.05 -0.57 20.11
C ARG A 213 4.34 -0.49 21.46
N GLU A 214 5.05 -0.79 22.54
CA GLU A 214 4.52 -0.62 23.91
C GLU A 214 4.36 0.86 24.28
N ARG A 215 5.27 1.75 23.86
CA ARG A 215 5.14 3.20 24.05
C ARG A 215 4.02 3.83 23.23
N GLU A 216 3.71 3.28 22.06
CA GLU A 216 2.58 3.70 21.21
C GLU A 216 1.23 3.14 21.67
N ARG A 217 1.21 2.31 22.72
CA ARG A 217 -0.02 1.71 23.24
C ARG A 217 -0.78 2.76 24.07
N ASP A 218 -1.98 3.09 23.62
CA ASP A 218 -2.85 4.06 24.29
C ASP A 218 -3.28 3.52 25.68
N PRO A 219 -2.97 4.22 26.79
CA PRO A 219 -3.39 3.82 28.13
C PRO A 219 -4.91 3.62 28.26
N VAL A 220 -5.72 4.35 27.47
CA VAL A 220 -7.17 4.19 27.42
C VAL A 220 -7.55 2.84 26.80
N TYR A 221 -6.84 2.42 25.75
CA TYR A 221 -7.07 1.13 25.08
C TYR A 221 -6.74 -0.04 26.01
N GLU A 222 -5.65 0.04 26.78
CA GLU A 222 -5.29 -1.00 27.75
C GLU A 222 -6.34 -1.16 28.86
N TYR A 223 -6.86 -0.04 29.38
CA TYR A 223 -7.89 -0.06 30.43
C TYR A 223 -9.18 -0.76 29.98
N TRP A 224 -9.56 -0.67 28.71
CA TRP A 224 -10.75 -1.34 28.17
C TRP A 224 -10.50 -2.79 27.78
N HIS A 225 -9.29 -3.12 27.30
CA HIS A 225 -8.95 -4.48 26.88
C HIS A 225 -8.51 -5.40 28.03
N GLN A 226 -8.08 -4.88 29.18
CA GLN A 226 -7.67 -5.72 30.32
C GLN A 226 -8.80 -6.64 30.86
N ALA A 227 -10.07 -6.24 30.71
CA ALA A 227 -11.23 -7.04 31.07
C ALA A 227 -11.48 -8.24 30.15
N GLU A 228 -10.95 -8.22 28.92
CA GLU A 228 -11.12 -9.32 27.96
C GLU A 228 -10.19 -10.50 28.27
N PHE A 229 -9.07 -10.25 28.96
CA PHE A 229 -8.01 -11.24 29.17
C PHE A 229 -7.87 -11.70 30.62
N ASP A 230 -8.52 -11.05 31.58
CA ASP A 230 -8.43 -11.38 33.00
C ASP A 230 -9.75 -11.13 33.75
N LEU A 231 -10.24 -12.18 34.42
CA LEU A 231 -11.49 -12.15 35.18
C LEU A 231 -11.40 -11.21 36.39
N ASP A 232 -10.23 -11.13 37.03
CA ASP A 232 -10.02 -10.26 38.20
C ASP A 232 -10.08 -8.77 37.79
N ASN A 233 -9.52 -8.44 36.63
CA ASN A 233 -9.63 -7.10 36.04
C ASN A 233 -11.07 -6.76 35.63
N LEU A 234 -11.80 -7.71 35.05
CA LEU A 234 -13.22 -7.53 34.73
C LEU A 234 -14.05 -7.23 35.99
N VAL A 235 -13.83 -7.97 37.08
CA VAL A 235 -14.51 -7.76 38.36
C VAL A 235 -14.12 -6.41 38.97
N SER A 236 -12.84 -6.02 38.90
CA SER A 236 -12.35 -4.72 39.37
C SER A 236 -13.00 -3.56 38.63
N ILE A 237 -13.00 -3.60 37.29
CA ILE A 237 -13.67 -2.61 36.45
C ILE A 237 -15.15 -2.54 36.79
N ARG A 238 -15.83 -3.69 36.91
CA ARG A 238 -17.26 -3.73 37.25
C ARG A 238 -17.57 -3.05 38.57
N ARG A 239 -16.79 -3.32 39.62
CA ARG A 239 -16.94 -2.66 40.93
C ARG A 239 -16.71 -1.15 40.88
N GLN A 240 -15.76 -0.70 40.05
CA GLN A 240 -15.54 0.73 39.82
C GLN A 240 -16.75 1.38 39.13
N TRP A 241 -17.40 0.68 38.19
CA TRP A 241 -18.63 1.15 37.56
C TRP A 241 -19.84 1.11 38.49
N ASP A 242 -19.97 0.08 39.34
CA ASP A 242 -21.07 -0.04 40.29
C ASP A 242 -21.10 1.14 41.28
N ALA A 243 -19.94 1.75 41.58
CA ALA A 243 -19.86 2.99 42.37
C ALA A 243 -20.58 4.20 41.74
N TYR A 244 -20.83 4.16 40.43
CA TYR A 244 -21.54 5.21 39.68
C TYR A 244 -23.01 4.86 39.37
N ILE A 245 -23.50 3.69 39.78
CA ILE A 245 -24.85 3.18 39.48
C ILE A 245 -25.80 3.28 40.70
N ASP A 246 -25.28 3.57 41.90
CA ASP A 246 -26.09 3.62 43.12
C ASP A 246 -27.09 4.79 43.11
N GLU A 247 -28.29 4.55 43.66
CA GLU A 247 -29.43 5.48 43.57
C GLU A 247 -29.14 6.82 44.27
N THR A 248 -29.59 7.90 43.62
CA THR A 248 -29.50 9.29 44.09
C THR A 248 -30.11 9.44 45.48
N GLY A 249 -29.29 9.37 46.54
CA GLY A 249 -29.76 9.53 47.91
C GLY A 249 -28.76 9.21 49.01
N SER A 250 -27.68 8.48 48.74
CA SER A 250 -26.62 8.24 49.74
C SER A 250 -25.62 9.38 49.80
N VAL A 251 -25.29 9.86 51.00
CA VAL A 251 -24.28 10.92 51.20
C VAL A 251 -22.92 10.39 50.75
N GLY A 252 -22.51 10.77 49.53
CA GLY A 252 -21.32 10.26 48.85
C GLY A 252 -21.59 9.77 47.41
N SER A 253 -22.85 9.51 47.04
CA SER A 253 -23.24 9.19 45.66
C SER A 253 -23.33 10.48 44.84
N SER A 254 -22.25 10.83 44.18
CA SER A 254 -22.21 12.00 43.30
C SER A 254 -21.46 11.68 42.01
N CYS A 255 -22.21 11.90 40.93
CA CYS A 255 -21.78 12.30 39.61
C CYS A 255 -21.10 11.25 38.73
N ILE A 256 -21.72 11.09 37.56
CA ILE A 256 -21.06 10.97 36.25
C ILE A 256 -19.54 11.17 36.36
N PRO A 257 -18.71 10.19 35.94
CA PRO A 257 -17.26 10.30 36.03
C PRO A 257 -16.76 11.65 35.50
N PRO A 258 -15.75 12.30 36.12
CA PRO A 258 -15.23 13.59 35.67
C PRO A 258 -14.76 13.60 34.19
N THR A 259 -14.49 12.42 33.63
CA THR A 259 -14.08 12.17 32.25
C THR A 259 -15.23 11.80 31.32
N PHE A 260 -16.48 11.85 31.77
CA PHE A 260 -17.62 11.53 30.94
C PHE A 260 -17.75 12.53 29.79
N VAL A 261 -17.50 12.04 28.59
CA VAL A 261 -17.58 12.84 27.37
C VAL A 261 -19.04 12.91 26.97
N ASN A 262 -19.56 14.13 26.79
CA ASN A 262 -20.89 14.29 26.20
C ASN A 262 -20.90 13.62 24.81
N PRO A 263 -21.80 12.65 24.57
CA PRO A 263 -21.85 11.99 23.29
C PRO A 263 -22.15 13.01 22.19
N SER A 264 -21.56 12.79 21.01
CA SER A 264 -21.87 13.57 19.82
C SER A 264 -23.38 13.58 19.57
N PRO A 265 -23.95 14.66 19.01
CA PRO A 265 -25.35 14.70 18.63
C PRO A 265 -25.71 13.49 17.75
N PRO A 266 -26.94 12.95 17.87
CA PRO A 266 -27.36 11.79 17.11
C PRO A 266 -27.13 12.00 15.62
N ALA A 267 -26.51 11.02 14.97
CA ALA A 267 -26.14 11.12 13.55
C ALA A 267 -27.36 11.26 12.61
N ASN A 268 -28.57 10.95 13.09
CA ASN A 268 -29.81 11.18 12.36
C ASN A 268 -31.01 11.45 13.30
N TYR A 269 -32.10 11.92 12.70
CA TYR A 269 -33.35 12.28 13.38
C TYR A 269 -34.04 11.09 14.06
N ILE A 270 -33.89 9.87 13.53
CA ILE A 270 -34.49 8.67 14.12
C ILE A 270 -33.87 8.41 15.50
N TRP A 271 -32.54 8.42 15.60
CA TRP A 271 -31.83 8.27 16.88
C TRP A 271 -32.13 9.43 17.85
N ALA A 272 -32.30 10.65 17.33
CA ALA A 272 -32.68 11.79 18.16
C ALA A 272 -34.06 11.63 18.81
N SER A 273 -35.04 11.07 18.09
CA SER A 273 -36.39 10.86 18.65
C SER A 273 -36.41 9.91 19.84
N CYS A 274 -35.52 8.92 19.88
CA CYS A 274 -35.43 7.96 20.99
C CYS A 274 -34.88 8.58 22.30
N LEU A 275 -34.12 9.68 22.22
CA LEU A 275 -33.52 10.34 23.39
C LEU A 275 -34.46 11.35 24.06
N MET A 276 -35.55 11.73 23.40
CA MET A 276 -36.50 12.74 23.90
C MET A 276 -37.60 12.16 24.81
N HIS A 277 -37.65 10.84 25.00
CA HIS A 277 -38.71 10.16 25.76
C HIS A 277 -38.39 9.87 27.23
N GLY A 278 -37.34 10.50 27.79
CA GLY A 278 -36.82 10.16 29.12
C GLY A 278 -36.66 11.32 30.10
N SER A 279 -37.45 12.38 30.02
CA SER A 279 -37.55 13.35 31.12
C SER A 279 -38.83 13.09 31.92
N PRO A 280 -38.76 12.72 33.20
CA PRO A 280 -39.83 13.05 34.13
C PRO A 280 -39.96 14.57 34.29
#